data_AF-A0A842LWK8-F1
#
_entry.id   AF-A0A842LWK8-F1
#
_cell.length_a   1.000
_cell.length_b   1.000
_cell.length_c   1.000
_cell.angle_alpha   90.00
_cell.angle_beta   90.00
_cell.angle_gamma   90.00
#
_symmetry.space_group_name_H-M   'P 1'
#
loop_
_entity.id
_entity.type
_entity.pdbx_description
1 polymer ?
#
loop_
_entity_poly.entity_id
_entity_poly.type
_entity_poly.pdbx_seq_one_letter_code
_entity_poly.pdbx_strand_id
1 'polypeptide(L)'
;MPTNRFLIRFYVTISLFGMLIVLILALNPPLTGGDFPWRRPIIGASFASICILGAFASFFPKRCAVLGHSVKTRNASPRYLPAKSKGHHPDCKYFSSHIINAGGHALCAGCTGLFVGALISLAGALSYFFLWSNIGGASLAVVLGSLGLISGFAQFALRDLLRTVMNVLFVVGAFLILMGMDQLAKNFFVDLFILAMIIFWILTRIELSRWDHDRVCERCRSVKKECEL
;
A
#
# COMPACT_ATOMS: atom_id res chain seq x y z
N MET A 1 -18.33 9.02 6.36
CA MET A 1 -17.93 10.44 6.18
C MET A 1 -17.69 10.64 4.70
N PRO A 2 -18.08 11.76 4.07
CA PRO A 2 -17.67 12.01 2.70
C PRO A 2 -16.14 12.14 2.68
N THR A 3 -15.45 11.16 2.09
CA THR A 3 -14.01 11.26 1.79
C THR A 3 -13.77 12.57 1.07
N ASN A 4 -13.00 13.48 1.68
CA ASN A 4 -12.78 14.80 1.11
C ASN A 4 -11.89 14.64 -0.14
N ARG A 5 -12.49 14.78 -1.33
CA ARG A 5 -11.79 14.64 -2.61
C ARG A 5 -10.57 15.55 -2.71
N PHE A 6 -10.59 16.68 -2.00
CA PHE A 6 -9.46 17.59 -1.89
C PHE A 6 -8.26 16.94 -1.18
N LEU A 7 -8.50 16.26 -0.06
CA LEU A 7 -7.46 15.60 0.72
C LEU A 7 -6.76 14.49 -0.08
N ILE A 8 -7.53 13.67 -0.80
CA ILE A 8 -6.97 12.61 -1.65
C ILE A 8 -6.11 13.20 -2.76
N ARG A 9 -6.59 14.26 -3.43
CA ARG A 9 -5.81 14.96 -4.47
C ARG A 9 -4.52 15.51 -3.89
N PHE A 10 -4.56 16.10 -2.71
CA PHE A 10 -3.37 16.61 -2.01
C PHE A 10 -2.34 15.50 -1.74
N TYR A 11 -2.77 14.36 -1.17
CA TYR A 11 -1.90 13.20 -0.94
C TYR A 11 -1.28 12.65 -2.23
N VAL A 12 -2.08 12.53 -3.29
CA VAL A 12 -1.58 12.07 -4.60
C VAL A 12 -0.56 13.05 -5.18
N THR A 13 -0.85 14.36 -5.15
CA THR A 13 0.07 15.39 -5.67
C THR A 13 1.40 15.37 -4.94
N ILE A 14 1.41 15.33 -3.61
CA ILE A 14 2.66 15.27 -2.84
C ILE A 14 3.41 13.96 -3.11
N SER A 15 2.69 12.84 -3.24
CA SER A 15 3.32 11.55 -3.56
C SER A 15 4.02 11.58 -4.92
N LEU A 16 3.37 12.15 -5.94
CA LEU A 16 3.95 12.29 -7.28
C LEU A 16 5.13 13.27 -7.29
N PHE A 17 5.02 14.37 -6.54
CA PHE A 17 6.12 15.33 -6.39
C PHE A 17 7.33 14.70 -5.69
N GLY A 18 7.11 13.95 -4.62
CA GLY A 18 8.14 13.17 -3.93
C GLY A 18 8.83 12.16 -4.86
N MET A 19 8.04 11.44 -5.68
CA MET A 19 8.56 10.54 -6.70
C MET A 19 9.43 11.25 -7.74
N LEU A 20 9.01 12.45 -8.19
CA LEU A 20 9.79 13.26 -9.12
C LEU A 20 11.14 13.66 -8.48
N ILE A 21 11.15 14.05 -7.21
CA ILE A 21 12.39 14.36 -6.49
C ILE A 21 13.30 13.13 -6.43
N VAL A 22 12.76 11.95 -6.09
CA VAL A 22 13.53 10.70 -6.06
C VAL A 22 14.17 10.41 -7.42
N LEU A 23 13.43 10.58 -8.52
CA LEU A 23 13.96 10.39 -9.86
C LEU A 23 15.06 11.41 -10.21
N ILE A 24 14.89 12.68 -9.85
CA ILE A 24 15.91 13.72 -10.06
C ILE A 24 17.18 13.37 -9.28
N LEU A 25 17.05 12.92 -8.03
CA LEU A 25 18.17 12.48 -7.20
C LEU A 25 18.83 11.21 -7.74
N ALA A 26 18.08 10.29 -8.35
CA ALA A 26 18.64 9.09 -8.97
C ALA A 26 19.46 9.41 -10.22
N LEU A 27 19.06 10.44 -10.98
CA LEU A 27 19.79 10.93 -12.15
C LEU A 27 20.99 11.80 -11.77
N ASN A 28 20.92 12.47 -10.62
CA ASN A 28 21.95 13.38 -10.11
C ASN A 28 22.31 13.01 -8.65
N PRO A 29 22.92 11.84 -8.42
CA PRO A 29 23.19 11.36 -7.07
C PRO A 29 24.16 12.32 -6.36
N PRO A 30 23.82 12.79 -5.14
CA PRO A 30 24.73 13.65 -4.38
C PRO A 30 25.96 12.83 -3.96
N LEU A 31 27.13 13.18 -4.50
CA LEU A 31 28.40 12.49 -4.23
C LEU A 31 29.00 12.80 -2.85
N THR A 32 28.31 13.57 -2.01
CA THR A 32 28.83 14.13 -0.75
C THR A 32 28.46 13.34 0.50
N GLY A 33 27.98 12.10 0.37
CA GLY A 33 27.62 11.23 1.50
C GLY A 33 28.79 10.42 2.03
N GLY A 34 29.08 10.53 3.34
CA GLY A 34 29.97 9.60 4.03
C GLY A 34 29.35 8.21 4.16
N ASP A 35 30.07 7.17 3.73
CA ASP A 35 29.61 5.79 3.85
C ASP A 35 29.86 5.27 5.27
N PHE A 36 28.86 5.39 6.15
CA PHE A 36 28.98 4.91 7.51
C PHE A 36 28.45 3.46 7.64
N PRO A 37 29.15 2.55 8.34
CA PRO A 37 28.78 1.12 8.39
C PRO A 37 27.44 0.84 9.07
N TRP A 38 27.05 1.65 10.05
CA TRP A 38 25.74 1.63 10.72
C TRP A 38 24.56 2.18 9.90
N ARG A 39 24.80 2.87 8.76
CA ARG A 39 23.72 3.42 7.91
C ARG A 39 22.77 2.32 7.44
N ARG A 40 23.32 1.32 6.76
CA ARG A 40 22.57 0.20 6.18
C ARG A 40 21.71 -0.56 7.20
N PRO A 41 22.21 -1.01 8.35
CA PRO A 41 21.39 -1.72 9.32
C PRO A 41 20.28 -0.85 9.92
N ILE A 42 20.51 0.46 10.15
CA ILE A 42 19.47 1.36 10.65
C ILE A 42 18.34 1.55 9.63
N ILE A 43 18.70 1.82 8.37
CA ILE A 43 17.72 1.99 7.28
C ILE A 43 16.98 0.68 7.02
N GLY A 44 17.71 -0.44 6.94
CA GLY A 44 17.14 -1.78 6.76
C GLY A 44 16.18 -2.17 7.90
N ALA A 45 16.55 -1.94 9.15
CA ALA A 45 15.70 -2.22 10.31
C ALA A 45 14.43 -1.35 10.31
N SER A 46 14.55 -0.09 9.91
CA SER A 46 13.42 0.84 9.81
C SER A 46 12.43 0.38 8.74
N PHE A 47 12.93 0.03 7.55
CA PHE A 47 12.10 -0.50 6.48
C PHE A 47 11.47 -1.86 6.83
N ALA A 48 12.23 -2.76 7.47
CA ALA A 48 11.72 -4.04 7.96
C ALA A 48 10.59 -3.84 8.97
N SER A 49 10.73 -2.88 9.89
CA SER A 49 9.68 -2.53 10.84
C SER A 49 8.40 -2.06 10.15
N ILE A 50 8.51 -1.20 9.13
CA ILE A 50 7.37 -0.78 8.31
C ILE A 50 6.69 -1.99 7.64
N CYS A 51 7.46 -2.91 7.07
CA CYS A 51 6.93 -4.12 6.42
C CYS A 51 6.20 -5.03 7.43
N ILE A 52 6.77 -5.25 8.62
CA ILE A 52 6.17 -6.07 9.68
C ILE A 52 4.87 -5.44 10.16
N LEU A 53 4.86 -4.14 10.45
CA LEU A 53 3.65 -3.41 10.85
C LEU A 53 2.57 -3.46 9.75
N GLY A 54 2.96 -3.30 8.49
CA GLY A 54 2.06 -3.43 7.33
C GLY A 54 1.47 -4.84 7.20
N ALA A 55 2.27 -5.88 7.39
CA ALA A 55 1.81 -7.27 7.39
C ALA A 55 0.81 -7.52 8.52
N PHE A 56 1.09 -7.05 9.75
CA PHE A 56 0.13 -7.16 10.86
C PHE A 56 -1.18 -6.41 10.59
N ALA A 57 -1.11 -5.21 10.00
CA ALA A 57 -2.29 -4.44 9.62
C ALA A 57 -3.16 -5.18 8.59
N SER A 58 -2.57 -6.01 7.73
CA SER A 58 -3.30 -6.81 6.74
C SER A 58 -4.12 -7.96 7.36
N PHE A 59 -3.66 -8.54 8.48
CA PHE A 59 -4.36 -9.62 9.19
C PHE A 59 -5.47 -9.13 10.13
N PHE A 60 -5.34 -7.91 10.67
CA PHE A 60 -6.27 -7.36 11.66
C PHE A 60 -6.97 -6.08 11.18
N PRO A 61 -7.70 -6.10 10.04
CA PRO A 61 -8.34 -4.90 9.49
C PRO A 61 -9.36 -4.29 10.47
N LYS A 62 -9.94 -5.10 11.38
CA LYS A 62 -10.89 -4.67 12.41
C LYS A 62 -10.30 -3.71 13.45
N ARG A 63 -8.98 -3.73 13.72
CA ARG A 63 -8.34 -2.81 14.68
C ARG A 63 -7.95 -1.47 14.08
N CYS A 64 -7.75 -1.38 12.76
CA CYS A 64 -7.52 -0.11 12.07
C CYS A 64 -8.79 0.75 11.95
N ALA A 65 -9.98 0.14 11.98
CA ALA A 65 -11.25 0.88 11.97
C ALA A 65 -11.61 1.52 13.32
N VAL A 66 -11.08 0.99 14.44
CA VAL A 66 -11.42 1.47 15.80
C VAL A 66 -10.82 2.85 16.10
N LEU A 67 -9.73 3.23 15.42
CA LEU A 67 -9.14 4.57 15.50
C LEU A 67 -9.89 5.64 14.69
N GLY A 68 -10.93 5.25 13.94
CA GLY A 68 -11.83 6.16 13.24
C GLY A 68 -13.27 6.03 13.76
N HIS A 69 -13.51 6.51 14.98
CA HIS A 69 -14.83 6.71 15.61
C HIS A 69 -15.95 5.79 15.13
N SER A 70 -16.16 4.71 15.90
CA SER A 70 -17.40 3.94 15.93
C SER A 70 -18.59 4.87 16.20
N VAL A 71 -19.30 5.29 15.15
CA VAL A 71 -20.64 5.88 15.28
C VAL A 71 -21.55 4.79 15.82
N LYS A 72 -21.78 4.85 17.12
CA LYS A 72 -22.76 4.06 17.86
C LYS A 72 -24.14 4.57 17.46
N THR A 73 -24.72 4.07 16.38
CA THR A 73 -26.14 4.30 16.07
C THR A 73 -26.98 3.51 17.06
N ARG A 74 -27.56 4.23 18.02
CA ARG A 74 -28.65 3.73 18.87
C ARG A 74 -29.91 3.53 18.01
N ASN A 75 -30.59 2.41 18.28
CA ASN A 75 -32.03 2.13 18.11
C ASN A 75 -32.59 2.04 16.69
N ALA A 76 -32.71 0.81 16.17
CA ALA A 76 -33.97 0.23 15.66
C ALA A 76 -33.74 -1.24 15.23
N SER A 77 -34.63 -2.13 15.69
CA SER A 77 -34.83 -3.51 15.21
C SER A 77 -36.33 -3.63 14.85
N PRO A 78 -36.83 -4.67 14.14
CA PRO A 78 -36.16 -5.89 13.67
C PRO A 78 -36.52 -6.32 12.23
N ARG A 79 -35.89 -7.43 11.79
CA ARG A 79 -36.11 -8.24 10.58
C ARG A 79 -35.43 -7.77 9.29
N TYR A 80 -34.15 -8.10 9.18
CA TYR A 80 -33.54 -8.37 7.88
C TYR A 80 -33.17 -9.86 7.81
N LEU A 81 -33.60 -10.51 6.73
CA LEU A 81 -33.16 -11.83 6.30
C LEU A 81 -31.63 -11.94 6.36
N PRO A 82 -31.06 -13.08 6.78
CA PRO A 82 -29.62 -13.22 6.88
C PRO A 82 -29.05 -13.31 5.46
N ALA A 83 -28.70 -12.15 4.89
CA ALA A 83 -27.74 -12.11 3.79
C ALA A 83 -26.47 -12.80 4.30
N LYS A 84 -26.15 -13.97 3.75
CA LYS A 84 -24.95 -14.75 4.08
C LYS A 84 -23.74 -13.84 3.87
N SER A 85 -23.23 -13.25 4.94
CA SER A 85 -22.03 -12.44 4.90
C SER A 85 -20.83 -13.36 4.68
N LYS A 86 -20.21 -13.29 3.49
CA LYS A 86 -18.88 -13.87 3.27
C LYS A 86 -17.84 -12.86 3.71
N GLY A 87 -17.56 -12.83 5.01
CA GLY A 87 -16.66 -11.85 5.64
C GLY A 87 -17.38 -10.56 6.06
N HIS A 88 -16.66 -9.44 6.06
CA HIS A 88 -17.17 -8.13 6.52
C HIS A 88 -17.91 -7.33 5.42
N HIS A 89 -18.06 -7.89 4.23
CA HIS A 89 -18.77 -7.25 3.11
C HIS A 89 -20.16 -7.85 2.91
N PRO A 90 -21.14 -7.04 2.51
CA PRO A 90 -22.42 -7.55 2.03
C PRO A 90 -22.20 -8.33 0.73
N ASP A 91 -22.97 -9.40 0.53
CA ASP A 91 -22.98 -10.18 -0.70
C ASP A 91 -23.54 -9.30 -1.84
N CYS A 92 -22.65 -8.62 -2.56
CA CYS A 92 -22.97 -7.65 -3.61
C CYS A 92 -22.06 -7.91 -4.81
N LYS A 93 -22.64 -8.00 -6.02
CA LYS A 93 -21.91 -8.29 -7.27
C LYS A 93 -20.74 -7.34 -7.54
N TYR A 94 -20.80 -6.11 -7.06
CA TYR A 94 -19.73 -5.10 -7.20
C TYR A 94 -18.54 -5.31 -6.25
N PHE A 95 -18.66 -6.14 -5.22
CA PHE A 95 -17.56 -6.56 -4.33
C PHE A 95 -16.89 -7.86 -4.78
N SER A 96 -17.41 -8.52 -5.83
CA SER A 96 -16.80 -9.75 -6.36
C SER A 96 -15.34 -9.52 -6.75
N SER A 97 -14.98 -8.31 -7.18
CA SER A 97 -13.62 -7.97 -7.59
C SER A 97 -12.62 -7.72 -6.46
N HIS A 98 -13.11 -7.65 -5.22
CA HIS A 98 -12.28 -7.46 -4.02
C HIS A 98 -11.97 -8.78 -3.32
N ILE A 99 -12.53 -9.89 -3.82
CA ILE A 99 -12.46 -11.20 -3.21
C ILE A 99 -11.75 -12.18 -4.15
N ILE A 100 -10.75 -12.90 -3.65
CA ILE A 100 -10.13 -14.04 -4.31
C ILE A 100 -10.60 -15.30 -3.59
N ASN A 101 -11.05 -16.28 -4.35
CA ASN A 101 -11.37 -17.60 -3.82
C ASN A 101 -10.08 -18.44 -3.78
N ALA A 102 -9.56 -18.69 -2.59
CA ALA A 102 -8.45 -19.61 -2.38
C ALA A 102 -8.92 -20.73 -1.44
N GLY A 103 -8.93 -21.97 -1.93
CA GLY A 103 -9.27 -23.14 -1.12
C GLY A 103 -10.65 -23.12 -0.46
N GLY A 104 -11.65 -22.51 -1.11
CA GLY A 104 -13.02 -22.41 -0.56
C GLY A 104 -13.27 -21.22 0.38
N HIS A 105 -12.24 -20.42 0.69
CA HIS A 105 -12.35 -19.20 1.50
C HIS A 105 -12.19 -17.93 0.66
N ALA A 106 -13.02 -16.93 0.97
CA ALA A 106 -13.00 -15.60 0.36
C ALA A 106 -11.94 -14.71 1.04
N LEU A 107 -10.86 -14.38 0.33
CA LEU A 107 -9.77 -13.51 0.81
C LEU A 107 -9.79 -12.14 0.12
N CYS A 108 -9.38 -11.08 0.83
CA CYS A 108 -9.30 -9.75 0.22
C CYS A 108 -8.07 -9.64 -0.68
N ALA A 109 -8.28 -9.43 -1.99
CA ALA A 109 -7.22 -9.26 -2.99
C ALA A 109 -6.17 -8.22 -2.57
N GLY A 110 -6.62 -7.10 -2.00
CA GLY A 110 -5.75 -6.02 -1.55
C GLY A 110 -4.90 -6.38 -0.32
N CYS A 111 -5.48 -7.05 0.67
CA CYS A 111 -4.76 -7.47 1.88
C CYS A 111 -3.76 -8.58 1.56
N THR A 112 -4.14 -9.55 0.73
CA THR A 112 -3.25 -10.62 0.28
C THR A 112 -2.07 -10.05 -0.51
N GLY A 113 -2.31 -9.12 -1.43
CA GLY A 113 -1.22 -8.50 -2.21
C GLY A 113 -0.24 -7.71 -1.34
N LEU A 114 -0.74 -6.93 -0.37
CA LEU A 114 0.12 -6.22 0.58
C LEU A 114 0.95 -7.18 1.45
N PHE A 115 0.33 -8.26 1.93
CA PHE A 115 1.02 -9.26 2.75
C PHE A 115 2.14 -9.95 1.97
N VAL A 116 1.83 -10.44 0.77
CA VAL A 116 2.83 -11.07 -0.11
C VAL A 116 3.94 -10.10 -0.47
N GLY A 117 3.60 -8.85 -0.82
CA GLY A 117 4.57 -7.81 -1.09
C GLY A 117 5.49 -7.53 0.11
N ALA A 118 4.92 -7.47 1.33
CA ALA A 118 5.70 -7.28 2.55
C ALA A 118 6.68 -8.44 2.82
N LEU A 119 6.28 -9.69 2.59
CA LEU A 119 7.17 -10.85 2.73
C LEU A 119 8.35 -10.79 1.73
N ILE A 120 8.06 -10.47 0.46
CA ILE A 120 9.08 -10.36 -0.58
C ILE A 120 10.05 -9.22 -0.26
N SER A 121 9.53 -8.04 0.08
CA SER A 121 10.34 -6.88 0.43
C SER A 121 11.15 -7.08 1.72
N LEU A 122 10.62 -7.81 2.70
CA LEU A 122 11.36 -8.16 3.92
C LEU A 122 12.53 -9.11 3.63
N ALA A 123 12.30 -10.15 2.81
CA ALA A 123 13.37 -11.04 2.37
C ALA A 123 14.46 -10.29 1.58
N GLY A 124 14.04 -9.39 0.68
CA GLY A 124 14.95 -8.51 -0.05
C GLY A 124 15.75 -7.59 0.87
N ALA A 125 15.10 -6.97 1.86
CA ALA A 125 15.75 -6.08 2.82
C ALA A 125 16.77 -6.81 3.70
N LEU A 126 16.45 -8.02 4.17
CA LEU A 126 17.39 -8.88 4.90
C LEU A 126 18.61 -9.21 4.04
N SER A 127 18.38 -9.60 2.79
CA SER A 127 19.46 -9.92 1.85
C SER A 127 20.37 -8.72 1.54
N TYR A 128 19.79 -7.55 1.30
CA TYR A 128 20.54 -6.37 0.90
C TYR A 128 21.22 -5.66 2.10
N PHE A 129 20.45 -5.30 3.13
CA PHE A 129 20.94 -4.45 4.22
C PHE A 129 21.75 -5.21 5.29
N PHE A 130 21.55 -6.52 5.44
CA PHE A 130 22.18 -7.32 6.50
C PHE A 130 23.13 -8.40 5.99
N LEU A 131 22.95 -8.90 4.77
CA LEU A 131 23.85 -9.89 4.17
C LEU A 131 24.84 -9.28 3.16
N TRP A 132 24.81 -7.96 2.96
CA TRP A 132 25.68 -7.22 2.03
C TRP A 132 25.67 -7.78 0.60
N SER A 133 24.54 -8.37 0.18
CA SER A 133 24.40 -8.90 -1.18
C SER A 133 24.46 -7.75 -2.18
N ASN A 134 25.43 -7.80 -3.09
CA ASN A 134 25.63 -6.75 -4.09
C ASN A 134 24.69 -7.00 -5.28
N ILE A 135 23.50 -6.39 -5.23
CA ILE A 135 22.51 -6.46 -6.30
C ILE A 135 22.87 -5.35 -7.30
N GLY A 136 23.37 -5.71 -8.49
CA GLY A 136 23.68 -4.74 -9.54
C GLY A 136 22.43 -4.03 -10.08
N GLY A 137 22.63 -2.91 -10.78
CA GLY A 137 21.54 -2.22 -11.49
C GLY A 137 20.72 -1.24 -10.64
N ALA A 138 21.37 -0.48 -9.76
CA ALA A 138 20.73 0.49 -8.87
C ALA A 138 19.74 1.45 -9.59
N SER A 139 20.15 2.04 -10.73
CA SER A 139 19.29 2.93 -11.52
C SER A 139 18.06 2.20 -12.09
N LEU A 140 18.23 0.95 -12.54
CA LEU A 140 17.13 0.13 -13.02
C LEU A 140 16.15 -0.21 -11.88
N ALA A 141 16.66 -0.50 -10.69
CA ALA A 141 15.85 -0.73 -9.51
C ALA A 141 14.98 0.48 -9.16
N VAL A 142 15.52 1.70 -9.20
CA VAL A 142 14.74 2.93 -8.97
C VAL A 142 13.66 3.11 -10.03
N VAL A 143 13.97 2.89 -11.32
CA VAL A 143 13.00 3.01 -12.41
C VAL A 143 11.87 1.97 -12.26
N LEU A 144 12.21 0.70 -12.10
CA LEU A 144 11.24 -0.38 -11.91
C LEU A 144 10.41 -0.18 -10.64
N GLY A 145 11.05 0.29 -9.56
CA GLY A 145 10.36 0.59 -8.32
C GLY A 145 9.39 1.76 -8.46
N SER A 146 9.76 2.77 -9.23
CA SER A 146 8.90 3.91 -9.55
C SER A 146 7.67 3.47 -10.35
N LEU A 147 7.86 2.62 -11.36
CA LEU A 147 6.76 2.04 -12.13
C LEU A 147 5.82 1.21 -11.23
N GLY A 148 6.39 0.37 -10.36
CA GLY A 148 5.61 -0.41 -9.40
C GLY A 148 4.79 0.48 -8.46
N LEU A 149 5.36 1.56 -7.97
CA LEU A 149 4.68 2.49 -7.07
C LEU A 149 3.54 3.24 -7.75
N ILE A 150 3.78 3.78 -8.95
CA ILE A 150 2.76 4.46 -9.78
C ILE A 150 1.62 3.49 -10.12
N SER A 151 1.95 2.25 -10.47
CA SER A 151 0.95 1.22 -10.76
C SER A 151 0.06 0.90 -9.55
N GLY A 152 0.63 0.98 -8.33
CA GLY A 152 -0.12 0.86 -7.07
C GLY A 152 -1.15 1.96 -6.87
N PHE A 153 -0.90 3.18 -7.36
CA PHE A 153 -1.86 4.27 -7.35
C PHE A 153 -2.91 4.16 -8.47
N ALA A 154 -2.59 3.52 -9.60
CA ALA A 154 -3.51 3.39 -10.74
C ALA A 154 -4.52 2.22 -10.63
N GLN A 155 -4.50 1.46 -9.53
CA GLN A 155 -5.21 0.18 -9.40
C GLN A 155 -6.75 0.23 -9.49
N PHE A 156 -7.38 1.41 -9.52
CA PHE A 156 -8.84 1.58 -9.50
C PHE A 156 -9.57 1.09 -10.76
N ALA A 157 -8.84 0.84 -11.85
CA ALA A 157 -9.42 0.41 -13.13
C ALA A 157 -9.38 -1.11 -13.36
N LEU A 158 -8.74 -1.88 -12.47
CA LEU A 158 -8.28 -3.24 -12.78
C LEU A 158 -8.98 -4.32 -11.92
N ARG A 159 -9.24 -5.48 -12.51
CA ARG A 159 -9.95 -6.61 -11.88
C ARG A 159 -9.02 -7.55 -11.10
N ASP A 160 -9.52 -8.00 -9.95
CA ASP A 160 -9.18 -9.17 -9.12
C ASP A 160 -7.69 -9.50 -8.96
N LEU A 161 -7.14 -10.34 -9.86
CA LEU A 161 -5.73 -10.76 -9.82
C LEU A 161 -4.78 -9.58 -10.06
N LEU A 162 -5.13 -8.71 -11.00
CA LEU A 162 -4.30 -7.57 -11.37
C LEU A 162 -4.21 -6.57 -10.20
N ARG A 163 -5.30 -6.41 -9.44
CA ARG A 163 -5.28 -5.62 -8.19
C ARG A 163 -4.31 -6.20 -7.16
N THR A 164 -4.24 -7.53 -7.05
CA THR A 164 -3.29 -8.19 -6.14
C THR A 164 -1.85 -7.95 -6.59
N VAL A 165 -1.56 -8.17 -7.88
CA VAL A 165 -0.23 -7.94 -8.46
C VAL A 165 0.20 -6.48 -8.28
N MET A 166 -0.66 -5.50 -8.54
CA MET A 166 -0.34 -4.08 -8.33
C MET A 166 -0.03 -3.76 -6.85
N ASN A 167 -0.70 -4.41 -5.90
CA ASN A 167 -0.39 -4.24 -4.48
C ASN A 167 0.94 -4.88 -4.08
N VAL A 168 1.31 -6.01 -4.69
CA VAL A 168 2.65 -6.59 -4.53
C VAL A 168 3.70 -5.64 -5.11
N LEU A 169 3.50 -5.17 -6.35
CA LEU A 169 4.39 -4.24 -7.05
C LEU A 169 4.56 -2.91 -6.31
N PHE A 170 3.53 -2.43 -5.61
CA PHE A 170 3.63 -1.23 -4.77
C PHE A 170 4.65 -1.41 -3.64
N VAL A 171 4.57 -2.51 -2.88
CA VAL A 171 5.45 -2.77 -1.73
C VAL A 171 6.86 -3.16 -2.17
N VAL A 172 6.97 -3.97 -3.22
CA VAL A 172 8.26 -4.33 -3.83
C VAL A 172 8.90 -3.10 -4.48
N GLY A 173 8.11 -2.24 -5.12
CA GLY A 173 8.63 -1.03 -5.75
C GLY A 173 9.19 -0.02 -4.75
N ALA A 174 8.54 0.15 -3.61
CA ALA A 174 9.07 0.94 -2.49
C ALA A 174 10.42 0.40 -1.98
N PHE A 175 10.56 -0.93 -1.87
CA PHE A 175 11.84 -1.56 -1.53
C PHE A 175 12.92 -1.29 -2.58
N LEU A 176 12.60 -1.48 -3.87
CA LEU A 176 13.55 -1.27 -4.96
C LEU A 176 14.04 0.18 -5.05
N ILE A 177 13.15 1.15 -4.81
CA ILE A 177 13.53 2.56 -4.72
C ILE A 177 14.52 2.78 -3.57
N LEU A 178 14.21 2.28 -2.36
CA LEU A 178 15.09 2.46 -1.20
C LEU A 178 16.46 1.82 -1.41
N MET A 179 16.49 0.57 -1.89
CA MET A 179 17.72 -0.16 -2.19
C MET A 179 18.53 0.56 -3.29
N GLY A 180 17.91 0.92 -4.41
CA GLY A 180 18.59 1.56 -5.53
C GLY A 180 19.15 2.92 -5.13
N MET A 181 18.42 3.69 -4.33
CA MET A 181 18.90 4.99 -3.84
C MET A 181 19.99 4.88 -2.78
N ASP A 182 19.95 3.89 -1.86
CA ASP A 182 21.06 3.64 -0.94
C ASP A 182 22.36 3.32 -1.72
N GLN A 183 22.25 2.57 -2.82
CA GLN A 183 23.40 2.29 -3.69
C GLN A 183 23.91 3.51 -4.45
N LEU A 184 23.00 4.34 -5.00
CA LEU A 184 23.34 5.50 -5.82
C LEU A 184 23.85 6.68 -5.00
N ALA A 185 23.12 7.06 -3.94
CA ALA A 185 23.39 8.26 -3.17
C ALA A 185 24.37 8.00 -2.02
N LYS A 186 24.37 6.78 -1.44
CA LYS A 186 25.14 6.43 -0.23
C LYS A 186 25.03 7.49 0.87
N ASN A 187 23.85 8.09 1.01
CA ASN A 187 23.62 9.25 1.84
C ASN A 187 22.45 9.02 2.79
N PHE A 188 22.75 9.05 4.09
CA PHE A 188 21.77 8.80 5.15
C PHE A 188 20.55 9.72 5.08
N PHE A 189 20.72 11.00 4.71
CA PHE A 189 19.59 11.93 4.61
C PHE A 189 18.68 11.59 3.42
N VAL A 190 19.25 11.09 2.32
CA VAL A 190 18.46 10.63 1.17
C VAL A 190 17.68 9.37 1.56
N ASP A 191 18.29 8.43 2.27
CA ASP A 191 17.61 7.22 2.75
C ASP A 191 16.47 7.56 3.72
N LEU A 192 16.69 8.50 4.65
CA LEU A 192 15.64 8.99 5.56
C LEU A 192 14.51 9.68 4.83
N PHE A 193 14.82 10.52 3.84
CA PHE A 193 13.82 11.16 2.99
C PHE A 193 12.96 10.11 2.29
N ILE A 194 13.58 9.05 1.75
CA ILE A 194 12.86 7.96 1.08
C ILE A 194 12.00 7.18 2.07
N LEU A 195 12.51 6.86 3.27
CA LEU A 195 11.71 6.21 4.32
C LEU A 195 10.48 7.04 4.70
N ALA A 196 10.65 8.35 4.88
CA ALA A 196 9.53 9.25 5.12
C ALA A 196 8.54 9.24 3.95
N MET A 197 9.04 9.20 2.72
CA MET A 197 8.21 9.11 1.53
C MET A 197 7.48 7.78 1.41
N ILE A 198 8.10 6.65 1.80
CA ILE A 198 7.44 5.35 1.88
C ILE A 198 6.24 5.40 2.82
N ILE A 199 6.41 5.99 4.01
CA ILE A 199 5.29 6.18 4.95
C ILE A 199 4.19 7.02 4.29
N PHE A 200 4.55 8.11 3.62
CA PHE A 200 3.59 8.97 2.94
C PHE A 200 2.86 8.28 1.77
N TRP A 201 3.56 7.46 0.98
CA TRP A 201 2.97 6.65 -0.09
C TRP A 201 2.01 5.61 0.47
N ILE A 202 2.33 4.99 1.62
CA ILE A 202 1.42 4.09 2.34
C ILE A 202 0.16 4.84 2.77
N LEU A 203 0.29 6.03 3.37
CA LEU A 203 -0.86 6.87 3.76
C LEU A 203 -1.73 7.23 2.56
N THR A 204 -1.10 7.66 1.47
CA THR A 204 -1.79 7.98 0.21
C THR A 204 -2.57 6.77 -0.30
N ARG A 205 -1.97 5.58 -0.28
CA ARG A 205 -2.61 4.33 -0.67
C ARG A 205 -3.76 3.92 0.26
N ILE A 206 -3.67 4.20 1.56
CA ILE A 206 -4.77 3.96 2.51
C ILE A 206 -5.96 4.85 2.20
N GLU A 207 -5.75 6.15 2.01
CA GLU A 207 -6.84 7.10 1.69
C GLU A 207 -7.48 6.79 0.33
N LEU A 208 -6.66 6.45 -0.66
CA LEU A 208 -7.09 5.97 -1.96
C LEU A 208 -7.94 4.70 -1.86
N SER A 209 -7.52 3.72 -1.05
CA SER A 209 -8.27 2.48 -0.83
C SER A 209 -9.56 2.73 -0.06
N ARG A 210 -9.60 3.68 0.88
CA ARG A 210 -10.83 4.06 1.61
C ARG A 210 -11.83 4.68 0.65
N TRP A 211 -11.40 5.61 -0.20
CA TRP A 211 -12.25 6.24 -1.20
C TRP A 211 -12.84 5.23 -2.19
N ASP A 212 -12.03 4.26 -2.65
CA ASP A 212 -12.49 3.18 -3.52
C ASP A 212 -13.58 2.33 -2.83
N HIS A 213 -13.35 1.93 -1.57
CA HIS A 213 -14.35 1.19 -0.80
C HIS A 213 -15.64 1.99 -0.58
N ASP A 214 -15.54 3.28 -0.24
CA ASP A 214 -16.71 4.15 -0.03
C ASP A 214 -17.51 4.29 -1.34
N ARG A 215 -16.84 4.47 -2.48
CA ARG A 215 -17.47 4.54 -3.81
C ARG A 215 -18.20 3.24 -4.19
N VAL A 216 -17.60 2.07 -3.93
CA VAL A 216 -18.23 0.77 -4.19
C VAL A 216 -19.42 0.54 -3.24
N CYS A 217 -19.27 0.92 -1.97
CA CYS A 217 -20.33 0.80 -0.97
C CYS A 217 -21.55 1.67 -1.32
N GLU A 218 -21.34 2.92 -1.75
CA GLU A 218 -22.41 3.81 -2.22
C GLU A 218 -23.15 3.22 -3.42
N ARG A 219 -22.42 2.62 -4.38
CA ARG A 219 -23.02 1.95 -5.54
C ARG A 219 -23.85 0.72 -5.15
N CYS A 220 -23.37 -0.10 -4.22
CA CYS A 220 -24.17 -1.23 -3.71
C CYS A 220 -25.44 -0.73 -2.98
N ARG A 221 -25.35 0.39 -2.24
CA ARG A 221 -26.51 0.98 -1.55
C ARG A 221 -27.54 1.54 -2.54
N SER A 222 -27.11 2.20 -3.62
CA SER A 222 -28.03 2.72 -4.63
C SER A 222 -28.75 1.60 -5.38
N VAL A 223 -28.03 0.56 -5.79
CA VAL A 223 -28.63 -0.60 -6.48
C VAL A 223 -29.57 -1.37 -5.57
N LYS A 224 -29.23 -1.53 -4.27
CA LYS A 224 -30.14 -2.18 -3.32
C LYS A 224 -31.45 -1.38 -3.14
N LYS A 225 -31.39 -0.05 -3.17
CA LYS A 225 -32.60 0.80 -3.16
C LYS A 225 -33.43 0.66 -4.44
N GLU A 226 -32.80 0.49 -5.60
CA GLU A 226 -33.48 0.30 -6.89
C GLU A 226 -34.13 -1.09 -7.02
N CYS A 227 -33.62 -2.12 -6.34
CA CYS A 227 -34.24 -3.45 -6.31
C CYS A 227 -35.32 -3.63 -5.23
N GLU A 228 -35.51 -2.64 -4.35
CA GLU A 228 -36.54 -2.62 -3.29
C GLU A 228 -37.74 -1.71 -3.64
N LEU A 229 -37.76 -1.11 -4.85
CA LEU A 229 -38.87 -0.35 -5.45
C LEU A 229 -39.59 -1.20 -6.50
#